data_AF-A0A1H8ENL3-F1
#
_entry.id   AF-A0A1H8ENL3-F1
#
_cell.length_a   1.000
_cell.length_b   1.000
_cell.length_c   1.000
_cell.angle_alpha   90.00
_cell.angle_beta   90.00
_cell.angle_gamma   90.00
#
_symmetry.space_group_name_H-M   'P 1'
#
loop_
_entity.id
_entity.type
_entity.pdbx_description
1 polymer ?
#
loop_
_entity_poly.entity_id
_entity_poly.type
_entity_poly.pdbx_seq_one_letter_code
_entity_poly.pdbx_strand_id
1 'polypeptide(L)' 'MKINVGDLVKVVGNRACHGFEIGEIVRVTDACEHGVDSCKHLDGSDWWMVGWYDVEPVTEGDQV' A
#
# COMPACT_ATOMS: atom_id res chain seq x y z
N MET A 1 3.24 9.70 8.78
CA MET A 1 3.48 8.25 8.92
C MET A 1 4.79 7.94 8.21
N LYS A 2 5.65 7.08 8.78
CA LYS A 2 6.85 6.63 8.08
C LYS A 2 6.57 5.22 7.57
N ILE A 3 6.43 5.08 6.26
CA ILE A 3 6.29 3.82 5.55
C ILE A 3 7.69 3.42 5.07
N ASN A 4 8.08 2.18 5.27
CA ASN A 4 9.35 1.63 4.80
C ASN A 4 9.10 0.46 3.86
N VAL A 5 10.10 0.17 3.02
CA VAL A 5 10.10 -1.04 2.19
C VAL A 5 9.97 -2.28 3.08
N GLY A 6 9.03 -3.16 2.73
CA GLY A 6 8.68 -4.35 3.50
C GLY A 6 7.46 -4.17 4.40
N ASP A 7 7.06 -2.94 4.71
CA ASP A 7 5.87 -2.68 5.51
C ASP A 7 4.60 -3.15 4.78
N LEU A 8 3.63 -3.60 5.56
CA LEU A 8 2.27 -3.90 5.07
C LEU A 8 1.38 -2.69 5.34
N VAL A 9 0.58 -2.33 4.34
CA VAL A 9 -0.37 -1.23 4.42
C VAL A 9 -1.72 -1.68 3.90
N LYS A 10 -2.79 -1.16 4.50
CA LYS A 10 -4.16 -1.41 4.06
C LYS A 10 -4.62 -0.29 3.16
N VAL A 11 -5.17 -0.62 2.02
CA VAL A 11 -5.75 0.32 1.06
C VAL A 11 -7.09 0.84 1.62
N VAL A 12 -7.22 2.15 1.72
CA VAL A 12 -8.43 2.85 2.23
C VAL A 12 -9.03 3.80 1.19
N GLY A 13 -8.39 3.96 0.04
CA GLY A 13 -8.82 4.84 -1.04
C GLY A 13 -8.21 4.45 -2.38
N ASN A 14 -8.56 5.20 -3.43
CA ASN A 14 -7.95 5.06 -4.75
C ASN A 14 -7.98 6.42 -5.47
N ARG A 15 -7.24 7.39 -4.94
CA ARG A 15 -7.07 8.73 -5.52
C ARG A 15 -5.88 8.79 -6.47
N ALA A 16 -4.95 7.83 -6.38
CA ALA A 16 -3.78 7.71 -7.23
C ALA A 16 -3.97 6.79 -8.46
N CYS A 17 -5.20 6.33 -8.74
CA CYS A 17 -5.53 5.48 -9.89
C CYS A 17 -4.75 4.15 -9.94
N HIS A 18 -4.61 3.47 -8.80
CA HIS A 18 -4.01 2.12 -8.72
C HIS A 18 -5.06 1.01 -8.88
N GLY A 19 -4.61 -0.22 -9.11
CA GLY A 19 -5.48 -1.39 -9.31
C GLY A 19 -5.93 -2.11 -8.04
N PHE A 20 -5.41 -1.76 -6.86
CA PHE A 20 -5.76 -2.42 -5.60
C PHE A 20 -7.20 -2.16 -5.15
N GLU A 21 -7.78 -3.13 -4.45
CA GLU A 21 -9.12 -3.02 -3.87
C GLU A 21 -9.09 -2.27 -2.52
N ILE A 22 -10.15 -1.53 -2.20
CA ILE A 22 -10.27 -0.89 -0.89
C ILE A 22 -10.52 -1.97 0.17
N GLY A 23 -9.70 -1.95 1.23
CA GLY A 23 -9.63 -2.97 2.28
C GLY A 23 -8.53 -3.99 2.07
N GLU A 24 -7.92 -4.02 0.88
CA GLU A 24 -6.82 -4.94 0.57
C GLU A 24 -5.55 -4.58 1.34
N ILE A 25 -4.79 -5.61 1.76
CA ILE A 25 -3.46 -5.44 2.35
C ILE A 25 -2.41 -5.70 1.28
N VAL A 26 -1.53 -4.72 1.07
CA VAL A 26 -0.44 -4.77 0.10
C VAL A 26 0.90 -4.56 0.77
N ARG A 27 1.97 -4.98 0.10
CA ARG A 27 3.34 -4.80 0.59
C ARG A 27 4.02 -3.65 -0.13
N VAL A 28 4.68 -2.78 0.63
CA VAL A 28 5.55 -1.74 0.08
C VAL A 28 6.84 -2.38 -0.40
N THR A 29 7.17 -2.15 -1.66
CA THR A 29 8.33 -2.77 -2.34
C THR A 29 9.39 -1.77 -2.75
N ASP A 30 9.03 -0.50 -2.90
CA ASP A 30 9.97 0.59 -3.13
C ASP A 30 9.44 1.87 -2.49
N ALA A 31 10.36 2.66 -1.92
CA ALA A 31 10.04 3.95 -1.31
C ALA A 31 10.29 5.05 -2.34
N CYS A 32 9.26 5.80 -2.70
CA CYS A 32 9.40 6.88 -3.67
C CYS A 32 9.34 8.26 -3.00
N GLU A 33 9.86 9.26 -3.69
CA GLU A 33 9.72 10.64 -3.24
C GLU A 33 8.32 11.18 -3.58
N HIS A 34 7.90 12.25 -2.91
CA HIS A 34 6.64 12.98 -3.17
C HIS A 34 5.33 12.30 -2.76
N GLY A 35 5.34 11.47 -1.71
CA GLY A 35 4.11 11.06 -1.04
C GLY A 35 3.40 9.87 -1.70
N VAL A 36 4.12 9.09 -2.50
CA VAL A 36 3.70 7.84 -3.11
C VAL A 36 4.77 6.77 -2.88
N ASP A 37 4.38 5.50 -2.83
CA ASP A 37 5.30 4.36 -2.76
C ASP A 37 4.86 3.24 -3.72
N SER A 38 5.78 2.39 -4.16
CA SER A 38 5.43 1.23 -4.99
C SER A 38 4.96 0.07 -4.11
N CYS A 39 3.74 -0.40 -4.32
CA CYS A 39 3.16 -1.53 -3.60
C CYS A 39 2.89 -2.71 -4.53
N LYS A 40 2.80 -3.91 -3.97
CA LYS A 40 2.40 -5.16 -4.64
C LYS A 40 1.39 -5.95 -3.83
N HIS A 41 0.64 -6.82 -4.50
CA HIS A 41 -0.09 -7.88 -3.83
C HIS A 41 0.87 -8.76 -3.00
N LEU A 42 0.35 -9.42 -1.97
CA LEU A 42 1.17 -10.20 -1.03
C LEU A 42 1.81 -11.44 -1.65
N ASP A 43 1.20 -11.99 -2.70
CA ASP A 43 1.77 -13.06 -3.52
C ASP A 43 2.86 -12.55 -4.49
N GLY A 44 3.09 -11.24 -4.52
CA GLY A 44 4.07 -10.57 -5.37
C GLY A 44 3.59 -10.29 -6.79
N SER A 45 2.33 -10.60 -7.11
CA SER A 45 1.71 -10.27 -8.39
C SER A 45 1.42 -8.76 -8.48
N ASP A 46 1.49 -8.26 -9.72
CA ASP A 46 1.29 -6.86 -10.12
C ASP A 46 2.02 -5.82 -9.24
N TRP A 47 1.92 -4.55 -9.61
CA TRP A 47 2.41 -3.46 -8.80
C TRP A 47 1.77 -2.15 -9.22
N TRP A 48 1.60 -1.25 -8.25
CA TRP A 48 1.13 0.11 -8.49
C TRP A 48 1.83 1.09 -7.56
N MET A 49 1.93 2.34 -8.02
CA MET A 49 2.24 3.44 -7.11
C MET A 49 0.99 3.80 -6.32
N VAL A 50 1.14 3.90 -5.00
CA VAL A 50 0.05 4.18 -4.07
C VAL A 50 0.39 5.42 -3.26
N GLY A 51 -0.51 6.38 -3.23
CA GLY A 51 -0.34 7.60 -2.44
C GLY A 51 -0.53 7.33 -0.96
N TRP A 52 0.21 8.04 -0.09
CA TRP A 52 0.09 7.90 1.37
C TRP A 52 -1.31 8.25 1.91
N TYR A 53 -2.14 8.93 1.11
CA TYR A 53 -3.53 9.25 1.43
C TYR A 53 -4.52 8.14 1.04
N ASP A 54 -4.07 7.12 0.33
CA ASP A 54 -4.87 5.95 -0.07
C ASP A 54 -4.58 4.73 0.81
N VAL A 55 -3.68 4.84 1.79
CA VAL A 55 -3.27 3.74 2.67
C VAL A 55 -3.16 4.14 4.14
N GLU A 56 -3.28 3.14 5.01
CA GLU A 56 -2.98 3.23 6.43
C GLU A 56 -2.12 2.05 6.91
N PRO A 57 -1.44 2.15 8.07
CA PRO A 57 -0.70 1.01 8.61
C PRO A 57 -1.65 -0.12 8.96
N VAL A 58 -1.24 -1.35 8.68
CA VAL A 58 -1.95 -2.54 9.17
C VAL A 58 -1.93 -2.56 10.70
N THR A 59 -3.09 -2.83 11.31
CA THR A 59 -3.27 -2.93 12.76
C THR A 59 -3.63 -4.36 13.17
N GLU A 60 -3.62 -4.69 14.47
CA GLU A 60 -3.91 -6.05 14.98
C GLU A 60 -5.29 -6.60 14.57
N GLY A 61 -6.23 -5.73 14.18
CA GLY A 61 -7.56 -6.14 13.69
C GLY A 61 -7.62 -6.50 12.20
N ASP A 62 -6.61 -6.10 11.43
CA ASP A 62 -6.56 -6.32 9.98
C ASP A 62 -6.05 -7.75 9.70
N GLN A 63 -6.78 -8.50 8.87
CA GLN A 63 -6.44 -9.88 8.52
C GLN A 63 -5.65 -9.91 7.21
N VAL A 64 -4.51 -10.61 7.22
CA VAL A 64 -3.58 -10.79 6.09
C VAL A 64 -3.82 -12.10 5.36
#